data_AF-A0A5N4B3I9-F1
#
_entry.id   AF-A0A5N4B3I9-F1
#
_cell.length_a   1.000
_cell.length_b   1.000
_cell.length_c   1.000
_cell.angle_alpha   90.00
_cell.angle_beta   90.00
_cell.angle_gamma   90.00
#
_symmetry.space_group_name_H-M   'P 1'
#
loop_
_entity.id
_entity.type
_entity.pdbx_description
1 polymer ?
#
loop_
_entity_poly.entity_id
_entity_poly.type
_entity_poly.pdbx_seq_one_letter_code
_entity_poly.pdbx_strand_id
1 'polypeptide(L)'
;MAQPVYISLMEMLTLMSQCDQVDRKSHISATSLHHQTAPMENRGILSNNPLTLFSGIIPGTKWCGTGDIANDYFDLGAEPNVDRCCRAHDLCPVKVRAYSQRYNLTNNSLYTKSHCVCDDDLFDCLKSSDSPTAHIMGNVYFNLVQVPCVEDRENRRKFRKAKNSF
;
A
#
# COMPACT_ATOMS: atom_id res chain seq x y z
N MET A 1 8.82 33.22 15.04
CA MET A 1 7.77 32.35 15.59
C MET A 1 7.36 31.39 14.49
N ALA A 2 7.48 30.07 14.69
CA ALA A 2 7.01 29.11 13.71
C ALA A 2 5.51 28.89 13.91
N GLN A 3 4.72 29.07 12.86
CA GLN A 3 3.28 28.85 12.90
C GLN A 3 2.95 27.49 12.27
N PRO A 4 2.18 26.61 12.94
CA PRO A 4 1.84 25.31 12.38
C PRO A 4 0.98 25.49 11.12
N VAL A 5 1.42 24.88 10.02
CA VAL A 5 0.68 24.83 8.76
C VAL A 5 -0.26 23.64 8.80
N TYR A 6 -1.54 23.87 8.48
CA TYR A 6 -2.50 22.79 8.30
C TYR A 6 -2.36 22.20 6.90
N ILE A 7 -2.15 20.89 6.81
CA ILE A 7 -2.06 20.16 5.55
C ILE A 7 -3.22 19.16 5.50
N SER A 8 -4.03 19.25 4.45
CA SER A 8 -5.15 18.35 4.20
C SER A 8 -4.68 16.95 3.79
N LEU A 9 -5.59 15.97 3.87
CA LEU A 9 -5.30 14.61 3.39
C LEU A 9 -4.90 14.61 1.91
N MET A 10 -5.63 15.33 1.05
CA MET A 10 -5.34 15.36 -0.38
C MET A 10 -3.97 15.99 -0.69
N GLU A 11 -3.57 17.02 0.05
CA GLU A 11 -2.23 17.60 -0.09
C GLU A 11 -1.14 16.61 0.33
N MET A 12 -1.34 15.88 1.44
CA MET A 12 -0.40 14.83 1.86
C MET A 12 -0.30 13.70 0.83
N LEU A 13 -1.43 13.23 0.30
CA LEU A 13 -1.45 12.18 -0.74
C LEU A 13 -0.79 12.67 -2.04
N THR A 14 -1.01 13.93 -2.42
CA THR A 14 -0.36 14.54 -3.57
C THR A 14 1.17 14.54 -3.40
N LEU A 15 1.65 14.94 -2.23
CA LEU A 15 3.09 14.93 -1.93
C LEU A 15 3.65 13.50 -1.97
N MET A 16 2.95 12.53 -1.39
CA MET A 16 3.36 11.11 -1.43
C MET A 16 3.44 10.57 -2.87
N SER A 17 2.46 10.92 -3.72
CA SER A 17 2.46 10.54 -5.13
C SER A 17 3.64 11.16 -5.90
N GLN A 18 3.95 12.43 -5.64
CA GLN A 18 5.11 13.10 -6.24
C GLN A 18 6.43 12.43 -5.83
N CYS A 19 6.55 12.02 -4.57
CA CYS A 19 7.73 11.27 -4.10
C CYS A 19 7.88 9.93 -4.85
N ASP A 20 6.81 9.16 -5.07
CA ASP A 20 6.88 7.91 -5.86
C ASP A 20 7.31 8.16 -7.31
N GLN A 21 6.83 9.25 -7.92
CA GLN A 21 7.20 9.60 -9.30
C GLN A 21 8.67 9.99 -9.44
N VAL A 22 9.21 10.74 -8.47
CA VAL A 22 10.64 11.08 -8.44
C VAL A 22 11.48 9.82 -8.31
N ASP A 23 11.09 8.91 -7.44
CA ASP A 23 11.74 7.61 -7.24
C ASP A 23 11.76 6.75 -8.53
N ARG A 24 10.65 6.71 -9.28
CA ARG A 24 10.64 6.01 -10.59
C ARG A 24 11.64 6.63 -11.57
N LYS A 25 11.73 7.96 -11.62
CA LYS A 25 12.65 8.66 -12.53
C LYS A 25 14.12 8.46 -12.15
N SER A 26 14.45 8.43 -10.86
CA SER A 26 15.82 8.15 -10.39
C SER A 26 16.23 6.72 -10.74
N HIS A 27 15.34 5.73 -10.55
CA HIS A 27 15.60 4.34 -10.96
C HIS A 27 15.75 4.17 -12.50
N ILE A 28 14.94 4.88 -13.31
CA ILE A 28 15.09 4.89 -14.76
C ILE A 28 16.42 5.55 -15.18
N SER A 29 16.82 6.62 -14.51
CA SER A 29 18.09 7.30 -14.80
C SER A 29 19.30 6.40 -14.46
N ALA A 30 19.23 5.66 -13.34
CA ALA A 30 20.24 4.69 -12.94
C ALA A 30 20.34 3.48 -13.89
N THR A 31 19.21 3.02 -14.44
CA THR A 31 19.19 1.92 -15.43
C THR A 31 19.61 2.37 -16.83
N SER A 32 19.42 3.64 -17.20
CA SER A 32 19.88 4.16 -18.50
C SER A 32 21.42 4.28 -18.63
N LEU A 33 22.14 4.35 -17.51
CA LEU A 33 23.61 4.38 -17.49
C LEU A 33 24.24 2.97 -17.46
N HIS A 34 23.44 1.92 -17.25
CA HIS A 34 23.89 0.53 -17.27
C HIS A 34 23.18 -0.27 -18.40
N HIS A 35 23.57 0.00 -19.64
CA HIS A 35 23.45 -1.01 -20.69
C HIS A 35 24.61 -2.01 -20.58
N GLN A 36 24.60 -2.85 -19.55
CA GLN A 36 25.44 -4.05 -19.47
C GLN A 36 24.62 -5.19 -18.86
N THR A 37 24.44 -6.21 -19.69
CA THR A 37 24.04 -7.58 -19.38
C THR A 37 24.10 -7.95 -17.90
N ALA A 38 22.99 -7.81 -17.18
CA ALA A 38 22.83 -8.54 -15.93
C ALA A 38 22.71 -10.03 -16.31
N PRO A 39 23.48 -10.94 -15.69
CA PRO A 39 23.25 -12.36 -15.85
C PRO A 39 21.82 -12.67 -15.40
N MET A 40 21.16 -13.62 -16.06
CA MET A 40 20.00 -14.31 -15.50
C MET A 40 20.44 -15.04 -14.22
N GLU A 41 20.61 -14.33 -13.12
CA GLU A 41 20.59 -14.94 -11.80
C GLU A 41 19.14 -15.26 -11.48
N ASN A 42 18.81 -16.51 -11.74
CA ASN A 42 17.74 -17.32 -11.16
C ASN A 42 16.70 -16.47 -10.40
N ARG A 43 15.68 -16.01 -11.12
CA ARG A 43 14.42 -15.52 -10.52
C ARG A 43 13.80 -16.67 -9.75
N GLY A 44 14.28 -16.88 -8.52
CA GLY A 44 13.69 -17.79 -7.56
C GLY A 44 12.30 -17.29 -7.26
N ILE A 45 11.31 -17.86 -7.94
CA ILE A 45 9.87 -17.66 -7.75
C ILE A 45 9.42 -18.03 -6.32
N LEU A 46 10.32 -18.55 -5.48
CA LEU A 46 10.04 -18.94 -4.12
C LEU A 46 11.14 -18.43 -3.19
N SER A 47 10.90 -17.30 -2.53
CA SER A 47 11.44 -17.13 -1.19
C SER A 47 10.80 -18.22 -0.33
N ASN A 48 11.50 -19.34 -0.16
CA ASN A 48 11.04 -20.55 0.54
C ASN A 48 10.91 -20.35 2.06
N ASN A 49 10.58 -19.15 2.52
CA ASN A 49 10.38 -18.91 3.95
C ASN A 49 8.88 -19.05 4.26
N PRO A 50 8.40 -20.21 4.74
CA PRO A 50 6.97 -20.44 5.01
C PRO A 50 6.39 -19.44 6.01
N LEU A 51 7.26 -18.74 6.76
CA LEU A 51 6.94 -17.68 7.71
C LEU A 51 6.32 -16.43 7.08
N THR A 52 6.55 -16.14 5.79
CA THR A 52 5.92 -14.97 5.12
C THR A 52 4.42 -15.17 4.94
N LEU A 53 3.98 -16.41 4.69
CA LEU A 53 2.57 -16.77 4.59
C LEU A 53 1.87 -16.69 5.96
N PHE A 54 2.55 -17.10 7.03
CA PHE A 54 2.06 -16.94 8.41
C PHE A 54 1.99 -15.47 8.87
N SER A 55 2.77 -14.59 8.25
CA SER A 55 2.76 -13.15 8.51
C SER A 55 1.69 -12.40 7.69
N GLY A 56 0.97 -13.10 6.81
CA GLY A 56 -0.07 -12.51 5.98
C GLY A 56 0.46 -11.58 4.88
N ILE A 57 1.74 -11.72 4.49
CA ILE A 57 2.35 -10.99 3.37
C ILE A 57 2.29 -11.85 2.10
N ILE A 58 1.87 -11.25 0.98
CA ILE A 58 1.79 -11.94 -0.31
C ILE A 58 3.21 -12.30 -0.79
N PRO A 59 3.48 -13.54 -1.21
CA PRO A 59 4.78 -13.95 -1.73
C PRO A 59 5.25 -13.05 -2.88
N GLY A 60 6.54 -12.69 -2.86
CA GLY A 60 7.13 -11.78 -3.85
C GLY A 60 6.91 -10.30 -3.57
N THR A 61 6.17 -9.95 -2.52
CA THR A 61 5.95 -8.57 -2.06
C THR A 61 6.55 -8.36 -0.68
N LYS A 62 6.71 -7.10 -0.29
CA LYS A 62 7.13 -6.70 1.07
C LYS A 62 6.10 -5.86 1.79
N TRP A 63 5.20 -5.21 1.06
CA TRP A 63 4.21 -4.26 1.56
C TRP A 63 2.77 -4.77 1.48
N CYS A 64 2.51 -5.86 0.74
CA CYS A 64 1.14 -6.33 0.53
C CYS A 64 0.74 -7.37 1.58
N GLY A 65 0.19 -6.92 2.70
CA GLY A 65 -0.35 -7.80 3.73
C GLY A 65 -0.78 -7.12 5.02
N THR A 66 -0.65 -7.82 6.15
CA THR A 66 -0.95 -7.24 7.48
C THR A 66 0.25 -6.42 7.97
N GLY A 67 0.35 -5.19 7.48
CA GLY A 67 1.55 -4.37 7.59
C GLY A 67 2.59 -4.76 6.54
N ASP A 68 3.85 -4.43 6.79
CA ASP A 68 4.96 -4.67 5.88
C ASP A 68 6.15 -5.37 6.56
N ILE A 69 6.99 -5.99 5.75
CA ILE A 69 8.29 -6.56 6.14
C ILE A 69 9.46 -5.79 5.50
N ALA A 70 9.20 -4.58 5.03
CA ALA A 70 10.18 -3.75 4.35
C ALA A 70 11.15 -3.15 5.37
N ASN A 71 12.44 -3.10 5.03
CA ASN A 71 13.42 -2.47 5.93
C ASN A 71 13.31 -0.94 5.92
N ASP A 72 12.94 -0.38 4.77
CA ASP A 72 12.74 1.05 4.55
C ASP A 72 11.78 1.30 3.38
N TYR A 73 11.49 2.58 3.10
CA TYR A 73 10.57 3.00 2.05
C TYR A 73 10.91 2.42 0.66
N PHE A 74 12.19 2.28 0.32
CA PHE A 74 12.67 1.84 -1.00
C PHE A 74 12.80 0.32 -1.10
N ASP A 75 12.63 -0.40 0.01
CA ASP A 75 12.72 -1.84 0.05
C ASP A 75 11.47 -2.51 -0.55
N LEU A 76 11.53 -2.76 -1.87
CA LEU A 76 10.48 -3.43 -2.63
C LEU A 76 10.86 -4.89 -2.92
N GLY A 77 9.86 -5.75 -3.05
CA GLY A 77 9.98 -7.15 -3.42
C GLY A 77 10.16 -7.38 -4.92
N ALA A 78 9.95 -8.63 -5.34
CA ALA A 78 10.05 -9.07 -6.73
C ALA A 78 8.96 -8.49 -7.63
N GLU A 79 7.84 -8.05 -7.04
CA GLU A 79 6.71 -7.40 -7.72
C GLU A 79 6.65 -5.90 -7.36
N PRO A 80 7.63 -5.07 -7.77
CA PRO A 80 7.79 -3.70 -7.27
C PRO A 80 6.61 -2.78 -7.61
N ASN A 81 5.91 -3.03 -8.71
CA ASN A 81 4.71 -2.24 -9.05
C ASN A 81 3.54 -2.53 -8.09
N VAL A 82 3.37 -3.79 -7.69
CA VAL A 82 2.35 -4.20 -6.74
C VAL A 82 2.70 -3.69 -5.34
N ASP A 83 3.97 -3.83 -4.95
CA ASP A 83 4.45 -3.27 -3.67
C ASP A 83 4.28 -1.76 -3.59
N ARG A 84 4.47 -1.01 -4.68
CA ARG A 84 4.20 0.44 -4.68
C ARG A 84 2.72 0.75 -4.38
N CYS A 85 1.78 -0.04 -4.92
CA CYS A 85 0.36 0.12 -4.59
C CYS A 85 0.12 -0.12 -3.09
N CYS A 86 0.64 -1.22 -2.55
CA CYS A 86 0.46 -1.57 -1.15
C CYS A 86 1.19 -0.61 -0.19
N ARG A 87 2.42 -0.19 -0.51
CA ARG A 87 3.19 0.81 0.24
C ARG A 87 2.45 2.14 0.34
N ALA A 88 1.87 2.61 -0.76
CA ALA A 88 1.09 3.85 -0.76
C ALA A 88 -0.13 3.73 0.17
N HIS A 89 -0.81 2.59 0.15
CA HIS A 89 -1.93 2.28 1.04
C HIS A 89 -1.52 2.16 2.51
N ASP A 90 -0.44 1.42 2.79
CA ASP A 90 0.09 1.23 4.14
C ASP A 90 0.54 2.54 4.76
N LEU A 91 1.09 3.46 3.98
CA LEU A 91 1.52 4.78 4.46
C LEU A 91 0.39 5.82 4.51
N CYS A 92 -0.87 5.43 4.30
CA CYS A 92 -2.01 6.34 4.34
C CYS A 92 -2.01 7.23 5.61
N PRO A 93 -2.05 8.58 5.48
CA PRO A 93 -1.95 9.49 6.62
C PRO A 93 -3.09 9.33 7.63
N VAL A 94 -4.27 8.95 7.13
CA VAL A 94 -5.48 8.77 7.92
C VAL A 94 -5.81 7.27 7.99
N LYS A 95 -5.53 6.67 9.14
CA LYS A 95 -5.86 5.28 9.44
C LYS A 95 -6.13 5.05 10.93
N VAL A 96 -6.91 4.03 11.23
CA VAL A 96 -7.16 3.52 12.60
C VAL A 96 -6.58 2.11 12.67
N ARG A 97 -5.53 1.91 13.47
CA ARG A 97 -4.84 0.61 13.61
C ARG A 97 -5.76 -0.43 14.24
N ALA A 98 -5.45 -1.71 14.02
CA ALA A 98 -6.12 -2.82 14.71
C ALA A 98 -6.13 -2.59 16.23
N TYR A 99 -7.24 -2.92 16.87
CA TYR A 99 -7.46 -2.78 18.33
C TYR A 99 -7.12 -1.40 18.92
N SER A 100 -7.30 -0.34 18.14
CA SER A 100 -7.01 1.03 18.57
C SER A 100 -8.19 1.96 18.40
N GLN A 101 -8.14 3.08 19.12
CA GLN A 101 -9.11 4.17 18.97
C GLN A 101 -8.40 5.41 18.40
N ARG A 102 -8.99 6.01 17.36
CA ARG A 102 -8.52 7.28 16.77
C ARG A 102 -9.70 7.98 16.10
N TYR A 103 -9.71 9.31 16.10
CA TYR A 103 -10.80 10.10 15.47
C TYR A 103 -12.20 9.79 16.02
N ASN A 104 -12.29 9.43 17.31
CA ASN A 104 -13.51 8.93 17.95
C ASN A 104 -14.10 7.67 17.27
N LEU A 105 -13.25 6.90 16.58
CA LEU A 105 -13.57 5.59 16.01
C LEU A 105 -12.78 4.52 16.73
N THR A 106 -13.47 3.48 17.18
CA THR A 106 -12.85 2.30 17.79
C THR A 106 -12.76 1.19 16.76
N ASN A 107 -11.55 0.78 16.42
CA ASN A 107 -11.30 -0.33 15.52
C ASN A 107 -11.10 -1.63 16.31
N ASN A 108 -12.15 -2.44 16.42
CA ASN A 108 -12.09 -3.74 17.12
C ASN A 108 -11.64 -4.91 16.23
N SER A 109 -11.26 -4.67 14.96
CA SER A 109 -10.80 -5.74 14.07
C SER A 109 -9.28 -5.95 14.16
N LEU A 110 -8.84 -7.13 13.72
CA LEU A 110 -7.45 -7.55 13.59
C LEU A 110 -6.65 -6.79 12.52
N TYR A 111 -7.32 -6.02 11.66
CA TYR A 111 -6.71 -5.27 10.56
C TYR A 111 -6.86 -3.75 10.74
N THR A 112 -5.92 -3.02 10.15
CA THR A 112 -5.95 -1.55 10.05
C THR A 112 -7.03 -1.10 9.08
N LYS A 113 -7.71 0.01 9.40
CA LYS A 113 -8.68 0.66 8.52
C LYS A 113 -8.12 1.99 8.03
N SER A 114 -7.75 2.07 6.76
CA SER A 114 -7.22 3.28 6.10
C SER A 114 -8.35 4.20 5.63
N HIS A 115 -8.01 5.39 5.14
CA HIS A 115 -8.99 6.32 4.58
C HIS A 115 -9.55 5.80 3.26
N CYS A 116 -10.82 6.08 2.98
CA CYS A 116 -11.48 5.58 1.78
C CYS A 116 -10.81 6.01 0.48
N VAL A 117 -10.24 7.22 0.43
CA VAL A 117 -9.43 7.67 -0.72
C VAL A 117 -8.21 6.77 -0.93
N CYS A 118 -7.50 6.38 0.14
CA CYS A 118 -6.35 5.47 0.03
C CYS A 118 -6.79 4.06 -0.44
N ASP A 119 -7.96 3.58 0.01
CA ASP A 119 -8.52 2.31 -0.46
C ASP A 119 -8.97 2.39 -1.93
N ASP A 120 -9.53 3.53 -2.35
CA ASP A 120 -9.93 3.76 -3.75
C ASP A 120 -8.68 3.84 -4.66
N ASP A 121 -7.62 4.54 -4.23
CA ASP A 121 -6.32 4.58 -4.91
C ASP A 121 -5.67 3.19 -5.01
N LEU A 122 -5.74 2.38 -3.93
CA LEU A 122 -5.25 0.99 -3.93
C LEU A 122 -6.01 0.15 -4.97
N PHE A 123 -7.34 0.27 -5.01
CA PHE A 123 -8.17 -0.45 -5.97
C PHE A 123 -7.75 -0.14 -7.40
N ASP A 124 -7.64 1.15 -7.73
CA ASP A 124 -7.34 1.59 -9.10
C ASP A 124 -5.89 1.24 -9.49
N CYS A 125 -4.94 1.37 -8.55
CA CYS A 125 -3.55 0.98 -8.75
C CYS A 125 -3.42 -0.52 -9.06
N LEU A 126 -4.05 -1.39 -8.26
CA LEU A 126 -4.03 -2.84 -8.48
C LEU A 126 -4.76 -3.23 -9.77
N LYS A 127 -5.85 -2.54 -10.13
CA LYS A 127 -6.58 -2.76 -11.39
C LYS A 127 -5.79 -2.40 -12.63
N SER A 128 -4.90 -1.43 -12.53
CA SER A 128 -4.04 -1.00 -13.65
C SER A 128 -2.87 -1.94 -13.93
N SER A 129 -2.66 -2.96 -13.09
CA SER A 129 -1.54 -3.91 -13.18
C SER A 129 -2.00 -5.26 -13.73
N ASP A 130 -1.30 -5.76 -14.75
CA ASP A 130 -1.50 -7.11 -15.30
C ASP A 130 -0.88 -8.25 -14.45
N SER A 131 -0.25 -7.91 -13.31
CA SER A 131 0.37 -8.89 -12.42
C SER A 131 -0.67 -9.80 -11.74
N PRO A 132 -0.53 -11.14 -11.81
CA PRO A 132 -1.36 -12.07 -11.05
C PRO A 132 -1.37 -11.77 -9.55
N THR A 133 -0.25 -11.29 -9.01
CA THR A 133 -0.11 -10.88 -7.61
C THR A 133 -1.03 -9.71 -7.28
N ALA A 134 -1.18 -8.73 -8.19
CA ALA A 134 -2.11 -7.63 -8.03
C ALA A 134 -3.58 -8.11 -8.02
N HIS A 135 -3.91 -9.05 -8.91
CA HIS A 135 -5.25 -9.65 -8.96
C HIS A 135 -5.60 -10.40 -7.69
N ILE A 136 -4.66 -11.17 -7.13
CA ILE A 136 -4.82 -11.86 -5.85
C ILE A 136 -5.05 -10.84 -4.73
N MET A 137 -4.18 -9.82 -4.63
CA MET A 137 -4.27 -8.81 -3.57
C MET A 137 -5.63 -8.09 -3.59
N GLY A 138 -6.07 -7.65 -4.77
CA GLY A 138 -7.33 -6.93 -4.89
C GLY A 138 -8.55 -7.81 -4.57
N ASN A 139 -8.56 -9.07 -5.01
CA ASN A 139 -9.63 -10.01 -4.64
C ASN A 139 -9.66 -10.28 -3.14
N VAL A 140 -8.50 -10.50 -2.50
CA VAL A 140 -8.43 -10.72 -1.06
C VAL A 140 -8.93 -9.49 -0.30
N TYR A 141 -8.46 -8.29 -0.64
CA TYR A 141 -8.80 -7.07 0.10
C TYR A 141 -10.26 -6.62 -0.11
N PHE A 142 -10.71 -6.51 -1.36
CA PHE A 142 -12.00 -5.89 -1.72
C PHE A 142 -13.16 -6.88 -1.86
N ASN A 143 -12.90 -8.15 -2.18
CA ASN A 143 -13.97 -9.13 -2.38
C ASN A 143 -14.10 -10.10 -1.19
N LEU A 144 -12.99 -10.54 -0.59
CA LEU A 144 -13.00 -11.53 0.51
C LEU A 144 -13.03 -10.88 1.91
N VAL A 145 -12.04 -10.06 2.25
CA VAL A 145 -11.92 -9.48 3.61
C VAL A 145 -12.85 -8.28 3.79
N GLN A 146 -13.04 -7.48 2.73
CA GLN A 146 -13.94 -6.33 2.69
C GLN A 146 -13.68 -5.33 3.83
N VAL A 147 -12.42 -4.91 3.98
CA VAL A 147 -11.99 -3.98 5.04
C VAL A 147 -12.76 -2.64 4.95
N PRO A 148 -13.55 -2.26 5.98
CA PRO A 148 -14.17 -0.94 6.00
C PRO A 148 -13.12 0.17 6.10
N CYS A 149 -13.35 1.28 5.40
CA CYS A 149 -12.45 2.43 5.37
C CYS A 149 -12.97 3.62 6.19
N VAL A 150 -12.11 4.57 6.52
CA VAL A 150 -12.46 5.82 7.21
C VAL A 150 -12.93 6.84 6.18
N GLU A 151 -14.14 7.39 6.36
CA GLU A 151 -14.72 8.43 5.52
C GLU A 151 -14.97 9.68 6.36
N ASP A 152 -14.54 10.84 5.85
CA ASP A 152 -14.94 12.15 6.37
C ASP A 152 -16.39 12.44 5.94
N ARG A 153 -17.30 12.64 6.91
CA ARG A 153 -18.67 13.13 6.65
C ARG A 153 -18.98 14.29 7.56
N GLU A 154 -19.36 15.41 6.94
CA GLU A 154 -19.60 16.68 7.64
C GLU A 154 -18.37 17.04 8.49
N ASN A 155 -18.50 16.99 9.82
CA ASN A 155 -17.45 17.32 10.78
C ASN A 155 -16.98 16.10 11.60
N ARG A 156 -17.23 14.87 11.12
CA ARG A 156 -16.82 13.65 11.81
C ARG A 156 -16.33 12.56 10.87
N ARG A 157 -15.49 11.69 11.39
CA ARG A 157 -15.09 10.45 10.70
C ARG A 157 -16.04 9.32 11.06
N LYS A 158 -16.29 8.43 10.10
CA LYS A 158 -17.02 7.18 10.30
C LYS A 158 -16.42 6.07 9.46
N PHE A 159 -16.72 4.82 9.80
CA PHE A 159 -16.39 3.71 8.92
C PHE A 159 -17.44 3.60 7.79
N ARG A 160 -16.95 3.51 6.56
CA ARG A 160 -17.72 3.18 5.34
C ARG A 160 -17.40 1.74 4.96
N LYS A 161 -18.39 1.01 4.43
CA LYS A 161 -18.16 -0.33 3.87
C LYS A 161 -17.10 -0.27 2.75
N ALA A 162 -16.37 -1.36 2.58
CA ALA A 162 -15.38 -1.50 1.51
C ALA A 162 -16.02 -1.32 0.13
N LYS A 163 -15.21 -0.86 -0.83
CA LYS A 163 -15.50 -1.02 -2.25
C LYS A 163 -15.52 -2.52 -2.57
N ASN A 164 -16.34 -2.94 -3.52
CA ASN A 164 -16.49 -4.33 -3.94
C ASN A 164 -16.26 -4.43 -5.46
N SER A 165 -16.39 -5.65 -6.00
CA SER A 165 -16.28 -5.92 -7.44
C SER A 165 -14.90 -5.56 -8.00
N PHE A 166 -13.86 -5.92 -7.25
CA PHE A 166 -12.51 -6.05 -7.82
C PHE A 166 -12.46 -7.21 -8.80
#